data_AF-A0A970GTW6-F1
#
_entry.id   AF-A0A970GTW6-F1
#
_cell.length_a   1.000
_cell.length_b   1.000
_cell.length_c   1.000
_cell.angle_alpha   90.00
_cell.angle_beta   90.00
_cell.angle_gamma   90.00
#
_symmetry.space_group_name_H-M   'P 1'
#
loop_
_entity.id
_entity.type
_entity.pdbx_description
1 polymer ?
#
loop_
_entity_poly.entity_id
_entity_poly.type
_entity_poly.pdbx_seq_one_letter_code
_entity_poly.pdbx_strand_id
1 'polypeptide(L)'
;MEIHGVKVLGNRYDIPKIIDKYWIDEAISALPSVGGKEIKENYNLSNTGKVKVKIVPGMFEIIKGDVSLSQIRDVKVEDLLGREQVYINNEKIASHIENRTLLV
;
A
#
# COMPACT_ATOMS: atom_id res chain seq x y z
N MET A 1 -11.47 9.05 -19.95
CA MET A 1 -11.64 9.24 -18.50
C MET A 1 -10.59 10.21 -18.03
N GLU A 2 -10.97 11.16 -17.20
CA GLU A 2 -10.12 12.26 -16.74
C GLU A 2 -10.51 12.62 -15.31
N ILE A 3 -9.54 12.98 -14.48
CA ILE A 3 -9.72 13.38 -13.09
C ILE A 3 -8.99 14.72 -12.91
N HIS A 4 -9.70 15.76 -12.49
CA HIS A 4 -9.14 17.10 -12.28
C HIS A 4 -8.32 17.66 -13.47
N GLY A 5 -8.76 17.46 -14.71
CA GLY A 5 -8.00 17.93 -15.89
C GLY A 5 -6.94 16.94 -16.39
N VAL A 6 -6.68 15.85 -15.64
CA VAL A 6 -5.59 14.90 -15.90
C VAL A 6 -6.12 13.58 -16.42
N LYS A 7 -5.60 13.14 -17.58
CA LYS A 7 -6.06 11.93 -18.27
C LYS A 7 -5.70 10.66 -17.48
N VAL A 8 -6.67 9.77 -17.33
CA VAL A 8 -6.41 8.40 -16.86
C VAL A 8 -5.83 7.60 -18.03
N LEU A 9 -4.58 7.19 -17.90
CA LEU A 9 -3.80 6.60 -19.01
C LEU A 9 -4.02 5.11 -19.23
N GLY A 10 -4.53 4.38 -18.24
CA GLY A 10 -4.72 2.93 -18.32
C GLY A 10 -4.91 2.29 -16.96
N ASN A 11 -4.69 0.99 -16.89
CA ASN A 11 -4.70 0.20 -15.67
C ASN A 11 -3.27 -0.15 -15.21
N ARG A 12 -3.15 -0.95 -14.13
CA ARG A 12 -1.84 -1.35 -13.57
C ARG A 12 -0.91 -2.06 -14.56
N TYR A 13 -1.43 -2.77 -15.55
CA TYR A 13 -0.63 -3.48 -16.56
C TYR A 13 -0.07 -2.55 -17.65
N ASP A 14 -0.59 -1.33 -17.76
CA ASP A 14 -0.09 -0.31 -18.68
C ASP A 14 1.10 0.47 -18.08
N ILE A 15 1.34 0.36 -16.77
CA ILE A 15 2.37 1.10 -16.03
C ILE A 15 3.75 1.01 -16.71
N PRO A 16 4.28 -0.18 -17.09
CA PRO A 16 5.59 -0.26 -17.72
C PRO A 16 5.69 0.56 -19.02
N LYS A 17 4.66 0.46 -19.88
CA LYS A 17 4.61 1.19 -21.16
C LYS A 17 4.50 2.70 -20.93
N ILE A 18 3.77 3.13 -19.91
CA ILE A 18 3.61 4.54 -19.54
C ILE A 18 4.92 5.10 -19.03
N ILE A 19 5.62 4.38 -18.16
CA ILE A 19 6.93 4.77 -17.63
C ILE A 19 7.91 5.02 -18.78
N ASP A 20 8.01 4.08 -19.73
CA ASP A 20 8.93 4.21 -20.85
C ASP A 20 8.54 5.32 -21.83
N LYS A 21 7.24 5.51 -22.06
CA LYS A 21 6.73 6.51 -22.99
C LYS A 21 6.91 7.94 -22.49
N TYR A 22 6.73 8.16 -21.19
CA TYR A 22 6.75 9.50 -20.58
C TYR A 22 8.00 9.78 -19.76
N TRP A 23 8.95 8.85 -19.69
CA TRP A 23 10.20 8.96 -18.93
C TRP A 23 9.94 9.35 -17.47
N ILE A 24 9.09 8.57 -16.81
CA ILE A 24 8.67 8.84 -15.44
C ILE A 24 9.85 8.59 -14.48
N ASP A 25 10.17 9.56 -13.62
CA ASP A 25 11.21 9.42 -12.60
C ASP A 25 10.66 8.91 -11.25
N GLU A 26 9.41 9.27 -10.92
CA GLU A 26 8.76 8.91 -9.66
C GLU A 26 7.31 8.47 -9.86
N ALA A 27 6.90 7.44 -9.12
CA ALA A 27 5.53 6.94 -9.08
C ALA A 27 5.00 6.95 -7.63
N ILE A 28 3.77 7.41 -7.43
CA ILE A 28 3.12 7.45 -6.11
C ILE A 28 1.99 6.44 -6.08
N SER A 29 2.11 5.43 -5.22
CA SER A 29 1.05 4.46 -4.93
C SER A 29 0.04 5.08 -3.95
N ALA A 30 -1.16 5.36 -4.45
CA ALA A 30 -2.29 5.86 -3.68
C ALA A 30 -3.21 4.74 -3.14
N LEU A 31 -2.68 3.50 -3.04
CA LEU A 31 -3.40 2.33 -2.56
C LEU A 31 -2.77 1.79 -1.25
N PRO A 32 -2.75 2.56 -0.15
CA PRO A 32 -2.04 2.16 1.07
C PRO A 32 -2.74 1.06 1.88
N SER A 33 -4.00 0.76 1.58
CA SER A 33 -4.81 -0.23 2.31
C SER A 33 -4.84 -1.62 1.68
N VAL A 34 -4.21 -1.81 0.52
CA VAL A 34 -4.17 -3.11 -0.15
C VAL A 34 -3.18 -4.04 0.55
N GLY A 35 -3.41 -5.36 0.47
CA GLY A 35 -2.53 -6.33 1.11
C GLY A 35 -1.11 -6.30 0.53
N GLY A 36 -0.11 -6.71 1.30
CA GLY A 36 1.31 -6.64 0.88
C GLY A 36 1.61 -7.36 -0.44
N LYS A 37 0.88 -8.45 -0.75
CA LYS A 37 0.97 -9.12 -2.06
C LYS A 37 0.63 -8.17 -3.22
N GLU A 38 -0.46 -7.41 -3.09
CA GLU A 38 -0.93 -6.49 -4.12
C GLU A 38 -0.02 -5.24 -4.21
N ILE A 39 0.49 -4.75 -3.08
CA ILE A 39 1.53 -3.72 -3.06
C ILE A 39 2.75 -4.19 -3.83
N LYS A 40 3.25 -5.39 -3.54
CA LYS A 40 4.43 -5.98 -4.20
C LYS A 40 4.22 -6.15 -5.70
N GLU A 41 3.05 -6.64 -6.07
CA GLU A 41 2.65 -6.81 -7.45
C GLU A 41 2.59 -5.49 -8.24
N ASN A 42 2.05 -4.42 -7.64
CA ASN A 42 2.03 -3.08 -8.24
C ASN A 42 3.41 -2.43 -8.25
N TYR A 43 4.19 -2.64 -7.20
CA TYR A 43 5.58 -2.21 -7.09
C TYR A 43 6.42 -2.80 -8.22
N ASN A 44 6.30 -4.11 -8.49
CA ASN A 44 7.06 -4.77 -9.55
C ASN A 44 6.71 -4.26 -10.96
N LEU A 45 5.45 -3.86 -11.19
CA LEU A 45 5.03 -3.26 -12.46
C LEU A 45 5.61 -1.85 -12.65
N SER A 46 5.86 -1.14 -11.54
CA SER A 46 6.36 0.23 -11.54
C SER A 46 7.89 0.30 -11.45
N ASN A 47 8.51 -0.66 -10.77
CA ASN A 47 9.95 -0.70 -10.53
C ASN A 47 10.67 -1.42 -11.66
N THR A 48 10.83 -0.73 -12.79
CA THR A 48 11.68 -1.16 -13.91
C THR A 48 13.17 -0.87 -13.68
N GLY A 49 13.56 -0.54 -12.44
CA GLY A 49 14.94 -0.19 -12.05
C GLY A 49 15.30 1.29 -12.22
N LYS A 50 14.43 2.11 -12.82
CA LYS A 50 14.67 3.55 -13.05
C LYS A 50 13.70 4.48 -12.30
N VAL A 51 12.59 3.94 -11.80
CA VAL A 51 11.51 4.72 -11.20
C VAL A 51 11.53 4.56 -9.69
N LYS A 52 11.52 5.66 -8.95
CA LYS A 52 11.33 5.63 -7.50
C LYS A 52 9.85 5.47 -7.18
N VAL A 53 9.51 4.42 -6.44
CA VAL A 53 8.13 4.18 -6.04
C VAL A 53 7.93 4.63 -4.59
N LYS A 54 7.00 5.56 -4.40
CA LYS A 54 6.57 6.09 -3.10
C LYS A 54 5.16 5.62 -2.79
N ILE A 55 4.80 5.62 -1.52
CA ILE A 55 3.46 5.26 -1.04
C ILE A 55 2.88 6.38 -0.19
N VAL A 56 1.59 6.64 -0.38
CA VAL A 56 0.82 7.56 0.46
C VAL A 56 0.62 6.93 1.84
N PRO A 57 0.61 7.71 2.94
CA PRO A 57 0.24 7.23 4.27
C PRO A 57 -1.16 6.58 4.30
N GLY A 58 -1.39 5.73 5.30
CA GLY A 58 -2.66 5.02 5.45
C GLY A 58 -3.83 5.96 5.75
N MET A 59 -5.07 5.52 5.46
CA MET A 59 -6.27 6.34 5.66
C MET A 59 -6.45 6.85 7.11
N PHE A 60 -6.02 6.07 8.10
CA PHE A 60 -6.01 6.48 9.50
C PHE A 60 -5.08 7.66 9.79
N GLU A 61 -3.97 7.76 9.07
CA GLU A 61 -3.01 8.87 9.19
C GLU A 61 -3.56 10.12 8.50
N ILE A 62 -4.31 9.94 7.40
CA ILE A 62 -4.99 11.01 6.67
C ILE A 62 -6.13 11.64 7.48
N ILE A 63 -6.99 10.83 8.10
CA ILE A 63 -8.16 11.29 8.87
C ILE A 63 -7.76 12.11 10.11
N LYS A 64 -6.57 11.87 10.66
CA LYS A 64 -6.04 12.67 11.78
C LYS A 64 -5.72 14.13 11.41
N GLY A 65 -5.84 14.51 10.14
CA GLY A 65 -5.76 15.90 9.69
C GLY A 65 -4.35 16.40 9.39
N ASP A 66 -3.33 15.53 9.51
CA ASP A 66 -1.92 15.87 9.40
C ASP A 66 -1.30 15.49 8.05
N VAL A 67 -2.05 15.59 6.94
CA VAL A 67 -1.51 15.27 5.61
C VAL A 67 -0.61 16.40 5.15
N SER A 68 0.64 16.37 5.59
CA SER A 68 1.71 17.07 4.89
C SER A 68 2.28 16.16 3.80
N LEU A 69 2.71 16.74 2.69
CA LEU A 69 3.47 16.03 1.64
C LEU A 69 4.67 15.27 2.20
N SER A 70 5.18 15.63 3.39
CA SER A 70 6.30 14.95 4.06
C SER A 70 5.99 13.51 4.48
N GLN A 71 4.72 13.12 4.53
CA GLN A 71 4.33 11.75 4.89
C GLN A 71 4.40 10.77 3.70
N ILE A 72 4.55 11.28 2.47
CA ILE A 72 4.82 10.43 1.30
C ILE A 72 6.24 9.89 1.45
N ARG A 73 6.36 8.56 1.49
CA ARG A 73 7.63 7.87 1.77
C ARG A 73 7.95 6.84 0.71
N ASP A 74 9.21 6.46 0.62
CA ASP A 74 9.62 5.30 -0.18
C ASP A 74 8.97 4.02 0.34
N VAL A 75 8.69 3.11 -0.60
CA VAL A 75 8.21 1.76 -0.29
C VAL A 75 9.31 1.03 0.49
N LYS A 76 8.95 0.46 1.64
CA LYS A 76 9.87 -0.28 2.50
C LYS A 76 9.68 -1.78 2.29
N VAL A 77 10.66 -2.57 2.73
CA VAL A 77 10.64 -4.04 2.60
C VAL A 77 9.42 -4.63 3.34
N GLU A 78 9.01 -4.04 4.45
CA GLU A 78 7.85 -4.47 5.24
C GLU A 78 6.53 -4.36 4.46
N ASP A 79 6.39 -3.34 3.59
CA ASP A 79 5.21 -3.15 2.75
C ASP A 79 5.09 -4.26 1.69
N LEU A 80 6.24 -4.78 1.23
CA LEU A 80 6.33 -5.84 0.23
C LEU A 80 6.21 -7.24 0.83
N LEU A 81 6.71 -7.42 2.05
CA LEU A 81 6.60 -8.68 2.78
C LEU A 81 5.18 -8.89 3.28
N GLY A 82 4.48 -7.81 3.66
CA GLY A 82 3.12 -7.84 4.16
C GLY A 82 3.00 -8.79 5.34
N ARG A 83 3.07 -8.29 6.57
CA ARG A 83 2.56 -9.11 7.67
C ARG A 83 1.08 -9.33 7.39
N GLU A 84 0.70 -10.56 7.04
CA GLU A 84 -0.71 -10.91 7.05
C GLU A 84 -1.25 -10.51 8.42
N GLN A 85 -2.34 -9.76 8.44
CA GLN A 85 -3.08 -9.56 9.67
C GLN A 85 -3.33 -10.95 10.23
N VAL A 86 -2.82 -11.23 11.43
CA VAL A 86 -3.21 -12.44 12.15
C VAL A 86 -4.70 -12.28 12.35
N TYR A 87 -5.49 -13.00 11.55
CA TYR A 87 -6.91 -13.17 11.80
C TYR A 87 -7.00 -13.97 13.09
N ILE A 88 -6.95 -13.24 14.20
CA ILE A 88 -7.21 -13.77 15.52
C ILE A 88 -8.68 -14.15 15.49
N ASN A 89 -8.96 -15.44 15.24
CA ASN A 89 -10.30 -15.99 15.29
C ASN A 89 -10.74 -15.92 16.76
N ASN A 90 -11.36 -14.80 17.12
CA ASN A 90 -11.81 -14.50 18.48
C ASN A 90 -12.75 -15.58 19.01
N GLU A 91 -13.47 -16.33 18.19
CA GLU A 91 -14.32 -17.44 18.63
C GLU A 91 -13.49 -18.64 19.11
N LYS A 92 -12.43 -19.00 18.37
CA LYS A 92 -11.47 -20.04 18.79
C LYS A 92 -10.65 -19.65 20.00
N ILE A 93 -10.36 -18.37 20.17
CA ILE A 93 -9.62 -17.87 21.33
C ILE A 93 -10.53 -17.71 22.54
N ALA A 94 -11.75 -17.21 22.36
CA ALA A 94 -12.75 -17.14 23.42
C ALA A 94 -13.00 -18.52 24.03
N SER A 95 -13.17 -19.56 23.21
CA SER A 95 -13.32 -20.94 23.68
C SER A 95 -12.06 -21.52 24.35
N HIS A 96 -10.86 -20.97 24.11
CA HIS A 96 -9.62 -21.38 24.78
C HIS A 96 -9.33 -20.63 26.08
N ILE A 97 -9.91 -19.43 26.24
CA ILE A 97 -9.72 -18.53 27.38
C ILE A 97 -10.92 -18.58 28.34
N GLU A 98 -12.09 -19.03 27.88
CA GLU A 98 -13.22 -19.36 28.77
C GLU A 98 -12.73 -20.29 29.89
N ASN A 99 -12.84 -19.82 31.13
CA ASN A 99 -12.37 -20.46 32.37
C ASN A 99 -10.85 -20.56 32.60
N ARG A 100 -10.02 -19.71 32.00
CA ARG A 100 -8.61 -19.56 32.42
C ARG A 100 -8.33 -18.19 33.04
N THR A 101 -7.77 -18.18 34.25
CA THR A 101 -7.26 -16.95 34.88
C THR A 101 -5.96 -16.53 34.20
N LEU A 102 -6.00 -15.40 33.50
CA LEU A 102 -4.81 -14.73 32.99
C LEU A 102 -4.21 -13.86 34.11
N LEU A 103 -2.97 -14.15 34.49
CA LEU A 103 -2.20 -13.31 35.41
C LEU A 103 -1.54 -12.20 34.58
N VAL A 104 -1.76 -10.95 34.98
CA VAL A 104 -1.10 -9.75 34.43
C VAL A 104 0.12 -9.42 35.27
#